data_AF-A0A529F9F4-F1
#
_entry.id   AF-A0A529F9F4-F1
#
_cell.length_a   1.000
_cell.length_b   1.000
_cell.length_c   1.000
_cell.angle_alpha   90.00
_cell.angle_beta   90.00
_cell.angle_gamma   90.00
#
_symmetry.space_group_name_H-M   'P 1'
#
loop_
_entity.id
_entity.type
_entity.pdbx_description
1 polymer ?
#
loop_
_entity_poly.entity_id
_entity_poly.type
_entity_poly.pdbx_seq_one_letter_code
_entity_poly.pdbx_strand_id
1 'polypeptide(L)' 'QMVHFMRSLFGGFVLKNEMVKSTAISDAGITKQTLYEVERSQLTRSTYDRALESLHSVNGELISLIHRAWGRAS' A
#
# COMPACT_ATOMS: atom_id res chain seq x y z
N GLN A 1 -13.06 -10.15 6.38
CA GLN A 1 -14.52 -10.02 6.17
C GLN A 1 -14.92 -8.59 5.75
N MET A 2 -14.43 -7.52 6.38
CA MET A 2 -14.81 -6.15 5.98
C MET A 2 -14.44 -5.76 4.53
N VAL A 3 -13.32 -6.25 3.98
CA VAL A 3 -12.95 -5.93 2.58
C VAL A 3 -13.99 -6.43 1.58
N HIS A 4 -14.52 -7.64 1.78
CA HIS A 4 -15.58 -8.18 0.93
C HIS A 4 -16.86 -7.32 1.03
N PHE A 5 -17.20 -6.87 2.24
CA PHE A 5 -18.31 -5.96 2.44
C PHE A 5 -18.11 -4.62 1.72
N MET A 6 -16.93 -3.99 1.86
CA MET A 6 -16.58 -2.76 1.14
C MET A 6 -16.68 -2.94 -0.38
N ARG A 7 -16.18 -4.07 -0.91
CA ARG A 7 -16.32 -4.39 -2.34
C ARG A 7 -17.76 -4.58 -2.77
N SER A 8 -18.62 -5.15 -1.92
CA SER A 8 -20.06 -5.28 -2.24
C SER A 8 -20.79 -3.93 -2.26
N LEU A 9 -20.40 -2.99 -1.39
CA LEU A 9 -21.02 -1.67 -1.31
C LEU A 9 -20.54 -0.69 -2.39
N PHE A 10 -19.23 -0.69 -2.64
CA PHE A 10 -18.58 0.30 -3.51
C PHE A 10 -18.14 -0.27 -4.86
N GLY A 11 -18.35 -1.57 -5.10
CA GLY A 11 -18.07 -2.22 -6.36
C GLY A 11 -16.66 -1.96 -6.88
N GLY A 12 -16.57 -1.43 -8.09
CA GLY A 12 -15.30 -1.09 -8.76
C GLY A 12 -14.58 0.15 -8.22
N PHE A 13 -15.15 0.86 -7.24
CA PHE A 13 -14.51 2.02 -6.61
C PHE A 13 -13.59 1.66 -5.43
N VAL A 14 -13.37 0.37 -5.18
CA VAL A 14 -12.40 -0.13 -4.20
C VAL A 14 -11.16 -0.64 -4.92
N LEU A 15 -9.98 -0.20 -4.47
CA LEU A 15 -8.69 -0.70 -4.97
C LEU A 15 -8.62 -2.24 -4.87
N LYS A 16 -8.00 -2.85 -5.86
CA LYS A 16 -7.76 -4.30 -5.91
C LYS A 16 -6.71 -4.71 -4.88
N ASN A 17 -5.63 -3.94 -4.77
CA ASN A 17 -4.54 -4.23 -3.86
C ASN A 17 -4.86 -3.76 -2.43
N GLU A 18 -4.44 -4.55 -1.45
CA GLU A 18 -4.69 -4.27 -0.03
C GLU A 18 -3.41 -3.80 0.66
N MET A 19 -3.54 -2.77 1.49
CA MET A 19 -2.45 -2.31 2.36
C MET A 19 -2.41 -3.18 3.62
N VAL A 20 -1.25 -3.73 3.96
CA VAL A 20 -1.11 -4.61 5.13
C VAL A 20 -0.97 -3.80 6.41
N LYS A 21 -1.51 -4.31 7.52
CA LYS A 21 -1.15 -3.84 8.85
C LYS A 21 0.16 -4.51 9.27
N SER A 22 1.25 -3.77 9.32
CA SER A 22 2.59 -4.28 9.65
C SER A 22 3.25 -3.41 10.72
N THR A 23 4.04 -4.02 11.60
CA THR A 23 4.86 -3.27 12.57
C THR A 23 5.82 -2.31 11.87
N ALA A 24 6.39 -2.69 10.73
CA ALA A 24 7.24 -1.81 9.93
C ALA A 24 6.53 -0.50 9.50
N ILE A 25 5.24 -0.57 9.15
CA ILE A 25 4.46 0.62 8.76
C ILE A 25 4.14 1.47 9.99
N SER A 26 3.83 0.83 11.13
CA SER A 26 3.59 1.52 12.40
C SER A 26 4.85 2.23 12.90
N ASP A 27 6.01 1.57 12.87
CA ASP A 27 7.28 2.10 13.35
C ASP A 27 7.77 3.27 12.48
N ALA A 28 7.63 3.17 11.15
CA ALA A 28 7.90 4.27 10.22
C ALA A 28 7.05 5.51 10.56
N GLY A 29 5.75 5.30 10.84
CA GLY A 29 4.84 6.38 11.25
C GLY A 29 5.24 7.04 12.58
N ILE A 30 5.65 6.25 13.58
CA ILE A 30 6.11 6.77 14.89
C ILE A 30 7.37 7.62 14.73
N THR A 31 8.28 7.18 13.87
CA THR A 31 9.56 7.85 13.60
C THR A 31 9.45 8.97 12.57
N LYS A 32 8.23 9.27 12.09
CA LYS A 32 7.93 10.33 11.11
C LYS A 32 8.73 10.21 9.81
N GLN A 33 8.91 8.98 9.36
CA GLN A 33 9.55 8.66 8.09
C GLN A 33 8.67 7.71 7.27
N THR A 34 8.89 7.67 5.97
CA THR A 34 8.27 6.70 5.08
C THR A 34 8.99 5.35 5.18
N LEU A 35 8.33 4.26 4.78
CA LEU A 35 8.99 2.94 4.74
C LEU A 35 10.22 2.92 3.81
N TYR A 36 10.27 3.84 2.83
CA TYR A 36 11.40 3.98 1.91
C TYR A 36 12.66 4.56 2.58
N GLU A 37 12.50 5.22 3.73
CA GLU A 37 13.58 5.85 4.48
C GLU A 37 14.05 4.99 5.66
N VAL A 38 13.23 4.02 6.10
CA VAL A 38 13.58 3.10 7.19
C VAL A 38 14.71 2.16 6.76
N GLU A 39 15.77 2.08 7.57
CA GLU A 39 16.82 1.09 7.36
C GLU A 39 16.31 -0.34 7.61
N ARG A 40 16.50 -1.24 6.63
CA ARG A 40 16.10 -2.65 6.71
C ARG A 40 16.65 -3.39 7.94
N SER A 41 17.82 -2.98 8.44
CA SER A 41 18.47 -3.55 9.63
C SER A 41 17.67 -3.36 10.92
N GLN A 42 16.79 -2.35 10.97
CA GLN A 42 15.97 -2.02 12.14
C GLN A 42 14.74 -2.93 12.28
N LEU A 43 14.45 -3.75 11.26
CA LEU A 43 13.26 -4.59 11.17
C LEU A 43 13.64 -6.02 10.79
N THR A 44 12.74 -6.98 11.07
CA THR A 44 12.90 -8.32 10.49
C THR A 44 12.67 -8.24 8.98
N ARG A 45 13.55 -8.88 8.20
CA ARG A 45 13.51 -8.85 6.73
C ARG A 45 12.13 -9.17 6.15
N SER A 46 11.50 -10.22 6.66
CA SER A 46 10.17 -10.66 6.21
C SER A 46 9.06 -9.63 6.49
N THR A 47 9.19 -8.82 7.54
CA THR A 47 8.24 -7.76 7.88
C THR A 47 8.40 -6.56 6.97
N TYR A 48 9.65 -6.18 6.69
CA TYR A 48 9.96 -5.10 5.77
C TYR A 48 9.51 -5.45 4.34
N ASP A 49 9.91 -6.62 3.84
CA ASP A 49 9.62 -7.04 2.46
C ASP A 49 8.10 -7.09 2.20
N ARG A 50 7.32 -7.64 3.14
CA ARG A 50 5.85 -7.70 3.04
C ARG A 50 5.19 -6.32 3.04
N ALA A 51 5.68 -5.41 3.89
CA ALA A 51 5.16 -4.05 3.94
C ALA A 51 5.47 -3.30 2.64
N LEU A 52 6.70 -3.44 2.14
CA LEU A 52 7.13 -2.80 0.90
C LEU A 52 6.36 -3.32 -0.32
N GLU A 53 6.14 -4.64 -0.41
CA GLU A 53 5.35 -5.26 -1.48
C GLU A 53 3.91 -4.71 -1.53
N SER A 54 3.25 -4.58 -0.37
CA SER A 54 1.91 -3.99 -0.30
C SER A 54 1.89 -2.52 -0.73
N LEU A 55 2.90 -1.73 -0.34
CA LEU A 55 3.02 -0.33 -0.73
C LEU A 55 3.20 -0.20 -2.24
N HIS A 56 4.10 -0.98 -2.83
CA HIS A 56 4.31 -0.97 -4.27
C HIS A 56 3.04 -1.35 -5.04
N SER A 57 2.32 -2.38 -4.58
CA SER A 57 1.10 -2.84 -5.23
C SER A 57 -0.02 -1.79 -5.19
N VAL A 58 -0.26 -1.19 -4.01
CA VAL A 58 -1.26 -0.12 -3.85
C VAL A 58 -0.86 1.15 -4.61
N ASN A 59 0.40 1.57 -4.50
CA ASN A 59 0.90 2.76 -5.18
C ASN A 59 0.86 2.60 -6.71
N GLY A 60 1.19 1.43 -7.25
CA GLY A 60 1.09 1.14 -8.67
C GLY A 60 -0.35 1.25 -9.19
N GLU A 61 -1.32 0.78 -8.42
CA GLU A 61 -2.73 0.93 -8.75
C GLU A 61 -3.19 2.39 -8.71
N LEU A 62 -2.78 3.15 -7.69
CA LEU A 62 -3.06 4.58 -7.58
C LEU A 62 -2.46 5.36 -8.75
N ILE A 63 -1.19 5.12 -9.09
CA ILE A 63 -0.52 5.74 -10.23
C ILE A 63 -1.28 5.41 -11.53
N SER A 64 -1.69 4.16 -11.71
CA SER A 64 -2.48 3.73 -12.87
C SER A 64 -3.85 4.41 -12.95
N LEU A 65 -4.51 4.68 -11.81
CA LEU A 65 -5.76 5.44 -11.74
C LEU A 65 -5.54 6.91 -12.11
N ILE A 66 -4.48 7.52 -11.56
CA ILE A 66 -4.11 8.91 -11.84
C ILE A 66 -3.81 9.10 -13.32
N HIS A 67 -3.00 8.23 -13.93
CA HIS A 67 -2.70 8.29 -15.36
C HIS A 67 -3.96 8.17 -16.21
N ARG A 68 -4.87 7.25 -15.87
CA ARG A 68 -6.17 7.12 -16.55
C ARG A 68 -7.00 8.40 -16.43
N ALA A 69 -7.11 8.98 -15.24
CA ALA A 69 -7.86 10.21 -15.00
C ALA A 69 -7.30 11.41 -15.79
N TRP A 70 -5.98 11.45 -15.99
CA TRP A 70 -5.31 12.48 -16.79
C TRP A 70 -5.27 12.19 -18.29
N GLY A 71 -5.87 11.09 -18.77
CA GLY A 71 -5.82 10.70 -20.19
C GLY A 71 -4.44 10.25 -20.68
N ARG A 72 -3.56 9.83 -19.75
CA ARG A 72 -2.19 9.37 -20.00
C ARG A 72 -2.04 7.84 -19.86
N ALA A 73 -3.10 7.10 -20.14
CA ALA A 73 -3.06 5.64 -20.12
C ALA A 73 -2.35 5.14 -21.39
N SER A 74 -1.01 5.13 -21.36
CA SER A 74 -0.14 4.50 -22.35
C SER A 74 0.05 3.02 -22.04
#